data_AF-A0A7X8IC27-F1
#
_entry.id   AF-A0A7X8IC27-F1
#
_cell.length_a   1.000
_cell.length_b   1.000
_cell.length_c   1.000
_cell.angle_alpha   90.00
_cell.angle_beta   90.00
_cell.angle_gamma   90.00
#
_symmetry.space_group_name_H-M   'P 1'
#
loop_
_entity.id
_entity.type
_entity.pdbx_description
1 polymer ?
#
loop_
_entity_poly.entity_id
_entity_poly.type
_entity_poly.pdbx_seq_one_letter_code
_entity_poly.pdbx_strand_id
1 'polypeptide(L)' 'MDTKRYKLRFLPLFEDDLNEAVDYIAIRLKNPTAAENLVDTVQAAIRERSVCAEAFEKHHSARERQYSYYRIYVKNYIVF' A
#
# COMPACT_ATOMS: atom_id res chain seq x y z
N MET A 1 -6.56 -11.87 -23.88
CA MET A 1 -5.76 -11.79 -22.64
C MET A 1 -6.74 -11.75 -21.48
N ASP A 2 -6.91 -12.86 -20.77
CA ASP A 2 -7.77 -12.91 -19.59
C ASP A 2 -7.28 -11.92 -18.55
N THR A 3 -8.03 -10.85 -18.33
CA THR A 3 -7.78 -9.90 -17.25
C THR A 3 -8.11 -10.60 -15.94
N LYS A 4 -7.10 -11.25 -15.33
CA LYS A 4 -7.18 -11.76 -13.97
C LYS A 4 -7.66 -10.61 -13.06
N ARG A 5 -8.91 -10.66 -12.62
CA ARG A 5 -9.46 -9.71 -11.65
C ARG A 5 -9.07 -10.16 -10.26
N TYR A 6 -8.12 -9.47 -9.65
CA TYR A 6 -7.73 -9.70 -8.27
C TYR A 6 -8.77 -9.08 -7.34
N LYS A 7 -9.13 -9.78 -6.26
CA LYS A 7 -9.96 -9.24 -5.19
C LYS A 7 -9.07 -8.56 -4.17
N LEU A 8 -9.26 -7.26 -3.98
CA LEU A 8 -8.55 -6.49 -2.96
C LEU A 8 -9.07 -6.86 -1.55
N ARG A 9 -8.14 -7.04 -0.61
CA ARG A 9 -8.41 -7.21 0.81
C ARG A 9 -7.33 -6.48 1.60
N PHE A 10 -7.72 -5.78 2.66
CA PHE A 10 -6.81 -5.15 3.59
C PHE A 10 -6.65 -6.03 4.83
N LEU A 11 -5.44 -6.07 5.38
CA LEU A 11 -5.19 -6.69 6.67
C LEU A 11 -5.50 -5.67 7.77
N PRO A 12 -5.99 -6.09 8.95
CA PRO A 12 -6.15 -5.17 10.09
C PRO A 12 -4.86 -4.39 10.38
N LEU A 13 -3.71 -5.07 10.34
CA LEU A 13 -2.40 -4.44 10.52
C LEU A 13 -2.12 -3.32 9.51
N PHE A 14 -2.55 -3.48 8.25
CA PHE A 14 -2.37 -2.43 7.24
C PHE A 14 -3.21 -1.20 7.57
N GLU A 15 -4.43 -1.39 8.08
CA GLU A 15 -5.30 -0.28 8.48
C GLU A 15 -4.71 0.44 9.70
N ASP A 16 -4.20 -0.29 10.69
CA ASP A 16 -3.53 0.27 11.86
C ASP A 16 -2.29 1.10 11.46
N ASP A 17 -1.42 0.55 10.61
CA ASP A 17 -0.20 1.23 10.11
C ASP A 17 -0.55 2.51 9.32
N LEU A 18 -1.57 2.45 8.46
CA LEU A 18 -2.00 3.60 7.68
C LEU A 18 -2.60 4.69 8.57
N ASN A 19 -3.43 4.31 9.55
CA ASN A 19 -4.04 5.24 10.49
C ASN A 19 -2.96 5.95 11.33
N GLU A 20 -1.95 5.23 11.83
CA GLU A 20 -0.85 5.84 12.59
C GLU A 20 -0.09 6.88 11.74
N ALA A 21 0.21 6.56 10.48
CA ALA A 21 0.87 7.49 9.56
C ALA A 21 0.02 8.75 9.26
N VAL A 22 -1.29 8.56 9.05
CA VAL A 22 -2.25 9.64 8.82
C VAL A 22 -2.38 10.53 10.06
N ASP A 23 -2.56 9.94 11.24
CA ASP A 23 -2.67 10.67 12.51
C ASP A 23 -1.40 11.44 12.82
N TYR A 24 -0.23 10.86 12.56
CA TYR A 24 1.03 11.56 12.71
C TYR A 24 1.08 12.82 11.83
N ILE A 25 0.74 12.72 10.55
CA ILE A 25 0.77 13.87 9.63
C ILE A 25 -0.31 14.90 9.99
N ALA A 26 -1.53 14.44 10.25
CA ALA A 26 -2.67 15.32 10.52
C ALA A 26 -2.54 16.05 11.87
N ILE A 27 -2.15 15.32 12.92
CA ILE A 27 -2.20 15.82 14.31
C ILE A 27 -0.83 16.32 14.76
N ARG A 28 0.23 15.52 14.58
CA ARG A 28 1.58 15.90 15.05
C ARG A 28 2.21 16.96 14.15
N LEU A 29 2.13 16.78 12.84
CA LEU A 29 2.64 17.76 11.87
C LEU A 29 1.63 18.86 11.53
N LYS A 30 0.39 18.76 12.03
CA LYS A 30 -0.71 19.73 11.83
C LYS A 30 -1.01 19.99 10.35
N ASN A 31 -0.89 18.96 9.52
CA ASN A 31 -1.10 19.07 8.07
C ASN A 31 -2.16 18.06 7.59
N PRO A 32 -3.46 18.31 7.87
CA PRO A 32 -4.53 17.40 7.48
C PRO A 32 -4.63 17.21 5.97
N THR A 33 -4.36 18.25 5.17
CA THR A 33 -4.35 18.16 3.70
C THR A 33 -3.28 17.19 3.20
N ALA A 34 -2.10 17.17 3.81
CA ALA A 34 -1.07 16.20 3.44
C ALA A 34 -1.46 14.76 3.84
N ALA A 35 -2.18 14.60 4.95
CA ALA A 35 -2.65 13.31 5.42
C ALA A 35 -3.74 12.73 4.49
N GLU A 36 -4.72 13.56 4.08
CA GLU A 36 -5.73 13.19 3.09
C GLU A 36 -5.09 12.81 1.75
N ASN A 37 -4.15 13.64 1.28
CA ASN A 37 -3.37 13.34 0.07
C ASN A 37 -2.60 12.01 0.18
N LEU A 38 -2.13 11.61 1.37
CA LEU A 38 -1.47 10.31 1.54
C LEU A 38 -2.46 9.17 1.32
N VAL A 39 -3.64 9.23 1.94
CA VAL A 39 -4.70 8.22 1.78
C VAL A 39 -5.10 8.07 0.31
N ASP A 40 -5.35 9.19 -0.37
CA ASP A 40 -5.74 9.18 -1.79
C ASP A 40 -4.65 8.55 -2.66
N THR A 41 -3.38 8.92 -2.42
CA THR A 41 -2.25 8.38 -3.20
C THR A 41 -2.09 6.87 -2.95
N VAL A 42 -2.25 6.40 -1.71
CA VAL A 42 -2.19 4.96 -1.37
C VAL A 42 -3.32 4.21 -2.07
N GLN A 43 -4.55 4.72 -2.01
CA GLN A 43 -5.70 4.09 -2.68
C GLN A 43 -5.53 4.03 -4.19
N ALA A 44 -5.03 5.10 -4.81
CA ALA A 44 -4.77 5.15 -6.24
C ALA A 44 -3.72 4.11 -6.65
N ALA A 45 -2.58 4.08 -5.95
CA ALA A 45 -1.48 3.15 -6.23
C ALA A 45 -1.92 1.67 -6.12
N ILE A 46 -2.74 1.35 -5.12
CA ILE A 46 -3.29 -0.02 -4.95
C ILE A 46 -4.27 -0.37 -6.08
N ARG A 47 -5.15 0.57 -6.48
CA ARG A 47 -6.10 0.36 -7.58
C ARG A 47 -5.39 0.13 -8.91
N GLU A 48 -4.40 0.97 -9.24
CA GLU A 48 -3.57 0.79 -10.44
C GLU A 48 -2.89 -0.57 -10.44
N ARG A 49 -2.35 -0.98 -9.28
CA ARG A 49 -1.67 -2.27 -9.15
C ARG A 49 -2.60 -3.47 -9.25
N SER A 50 -3.88 -3.33 -8.90
CA SER A 50 -4.85 -4.43 -8.90
C SER A 50 -5.08 -5.05 -10.29
N VAL A 51 -4.74 -4.34 -11.37
CA VAL A 51 -4.86 -4.85 -12.75
C VAL A 51 -3.69 -5.76 -13.13
N CYS A 52 -2.52 -5.59 -12.51
CA CYS A 52 -1.27 -6.28 -12.86
C CYS A 52 -0.43 -6.64 -11.63
N ALA A 53 -1.07 -7.19 -10.58
CA ALA A 53 -0.49 -7.39 -9.25
C ALA A 53 0.83 -8.19 -9.24
N GLU A 54 0.98 -9.19 -10.11
CA GLU A 54 2.14 -10.09 -10.16
C GLU A 54 3.21 -9.68 -11.21
N ALA A 55 3.01 -8.59 -11.95
CA ALA A 55 3.86 -8.22 -13.08
C ALA A 55 5.19 -7.56 -12.70
N PHE A 56 5.48 -7.41 -11.41
CA PHE A 56 6.58 -6.60 -10.90
C PHE A 56 7.56 -7.42 -10.05
N GLU A 57 8.70 -6.80 -9.73
CA GLU A 57 9.74 -7.44 -8.93
C GLU A 57 9.20 -7.88 -7.56
N LYS A 58 9.51 -9.14 -7.23
CA LYS A 58 9.20 -9.75 -5.94
C LYS A 58 10.13 -9.19 -4.87
N HIS A 59 9.58 -8.88 -3.71
CA HIS A 59 10.40 -8.57 -2.55
C HIS A 59 11.10 -9.84 -2.05
N HIS A 60 12.42 -9.88 -2.21
CA HIS A 60 13.26 -10.91 -1.61
C HIS A 60 13.35 -10.69 -0.11
N SER A 61 12.52 -11.43 0.64
CA SER A 61 12.57 -11.47 2.10
C SER A 61 13.66 -12.45 2.55
N ALA A 62 14.32 -12.17 3.66
CA ALA A 62 15.28 -13.10 4.29
C ALA A 62 14.60 -14.37 4.86
N ARG A 63 13.27 -14.34 5.03
CA ARG A 63 12.47 -15.51 5.45
C ARG A 63 11.79 -16.13 4.23
N GLU A 64 11.81 -17.46 4.16
CA GLU A 64 10.99 -18.19 3.20
C GLU A 64 9.51 -17.98 3.50
N ARG A 65 8.75 -17.56 2.48
CA ARG A 65 7.30 -17.36 2.56
C ARG A 65 6.64 -18.10 1.42
N GLN A 66 5.47 -18.70 1.71
CA GLN A 66 4.65 -19.38 0.71
C GLN A 66 4.26 -18.47 -0.46
N TYR A 67 4.04 -17.17 -0.18
CA TYR A 67 3.71 -16.16 -1.18
C TYR A 67 4.71 -15.01 -1.10
N SER A 68 5.22 -14.61 -2.27
CA SER A 68 6.11 -13.45 -2.38
C SER A 68 5.31 -12.16 -2.19
N TYR A 69 5.90 -11.21 -1.47
CA TYR A 69 5.37 -9.85 -1.44
C TYR A 69 5.82 -9.04 -2.64
N TYR A 70 5.06 -8.01 -2.95
CA TYR A 70 5.38 -7.05 -3.99
C TYR A 70 5.37 -5.66 -3.36
N ARG A 71 6.34 -4.84 -3.73
CA ARG A 71 6.44 -3.47 -3.21
C ARG A 71 5.62 -2.54 -4.08
N ILE A 72 4.84 -1.67 -3.44
CA ILE A 72 4.22 -0.51 -4.06
C ILE A 72 4.81 0.73 -3.38
N TYR A 73 5.58 1.52 -4.13
CA TYR A 73 6.18 2.75 -3.62
C TYR A 73 5.14 3.87 -3.66
N VAL A 74 4.87 4.50 -2.52
CA VAL A 74 3.89 5.58 -2.38
C VAL A 74 4.53 6.74 -1.63
N LYS A 75 5.02 7.74 -2.35
CA LYS A 75 5.77 8.87 -1.79
C LYS A 75 6.96 8.37 -0.95
N ASN A 76 6.90 8.58 0.37
CA ASN A 76 7.93 8.19 1.33
C ASN A 76 7.65 6.84 2.02
N TYR A 77 6.60 6.13 1.58
CA TYR A 77 6.15 4.87 2.17
C TYR A 77 6.23 3.72 1.16
N ILE A 78 6.26 2.49 1.68
CA ILE A 78 6.19 1.27 0.90
C ILE A 78 5.02 0.44 1.42
N VAL A 79 4.10 0.09 0.54
CA VAL A 79 3.01 -0.85 0.82
C VAL A 79 3.43 -2.25 0.39
N PHE A 80 3.14 -3.24 1.23
CA PHE A 80 3.48 -4.66 1.04
C PHE A 80 2.23 -5.54 0.93
#